data_AF-A0A0A3ILN6-F1
#
_entry.id   AF-A0A0A3ILN6-F1
#
_cell.length_a   1.000
_cell.length_b   1.000
_cell.length_c   1.000
_cell.angle_alpha   90.00
_cell.angle_beta   90.00
_cell.angle_gamma   90.00
#
_symmetry.space_group_name_H-M   'P 1'
#
loop_
_entity.id
_entity.type
_entity.pdbx_description
1 polymer ?
#
loop_
_entity_poly.entity_id
_entity_poly.type
_entity_poly.pdbx_seq_one_letter_code
_entity_poly.pdbx_strand_id
1 'polypeptide(L)'
;MKKRAGMLSVVFVIISLIPFFLTLYPEAFSEYLFLISVISYFIAIIFALIAEKGVWKVAAITLLVIITVALIAFYAFMGIFWNQP
;
A
#
# COMPACT_ATOMS: atom_id res chain seq x y z
N MET A 1 -16.76 16.25 -2.40
CA MET A 1 -15.83 15.26 -1.79
C MET A 1 -15.47 14.11 -2.74
N LYS A 2 -16.43 13.47 -3.41
CA LYS A 2 -16.20 12.29 -4.28
C LYS A 2 -15.18 12.47 -5.43
N LYS A 3 -15.11 13.66 -6.05
CA LYS A 3 -14.08 13.99 -7.08
C LYS A 3 -12.64 13.98 -6.55
N ARG A 4 -12.41 14.31 -5.28
CA ARG A 4 -11.05 14.38 -4.68
C ARG A 4 -10.64 13.08 -3.99
N ALA A 5 -11.60 12.19 -3.72
CA ALA A 5 -11.34 10.90 -3.07
C ALA A 5 -10.35 10.02 -3.86
N GLY A 6 -10.41 10.03 -5.19
CA GLY A 6 -9.45 9.28 -6.02
C GLY A 6 -8.00 9.78 -5.85
N MET A 7 -7.80 11.11 -5.83
CA MET A 7 -6.48 11.70 -5.59
C MET A 7 -5.99 11.39 -4.17
N LEU A 8 -6.86 11.50 -3.17
CA LEU A 8 -6.52 11.13 -1.79
C LEU A 8 -6.14 9.65 -1.67
N SER A 9 -6.85 8.75 -2.37
CA SER A 9 -6.50 7.34 -2.42
C SER A 9 -5.06 7.15 -2.93
N VAL A 10 -4.68 7.78 -4.04
CA VAL A 10 -3.30 7.73 -4.56
C VAL A 10 -2.28 8.22 -3.53
N VAL A 11 -2.56 9.31 -2.83
CA VAL A 11 -1.66 9.83 -1.78
C VAL A 11 -1.49 8.81 -0.65
N PHE A 12 -2.58 8.23 -0.15
CA PHE A 12 -2.52 7.22 0.91
C PHE A 12 -1.84 5.92 0.46
N VAL A 13 -1.99 5.56 -0.81
CA VAL A 13 -1.21 4.47 -1.40
C VAL A 13 0.28 4.75 -1.32
N ILE A 14 0.73 5.94 -1.73
CA ILE A 14 2.16 6.31 -1.67
C ILE A 14 2.65 6.30 -0.23
N ILE A 15 1.87 6.84 0.72
CA ILE A 15 2.21 6.81 2.15
C ILE A 15 2.35 5.38 2.66
N SER A 16 1.47 4.47 2.23
CA SER A 16 1.55 3.05 2.62
C SER A 16 2.83 2.36 2.15
N LEU A 17 3.50 2.89 1.12
CA LEU A 17 4.76 2.36 0.62
C LEU A 17 5.99 2.88 1.37
N ILE A 18 5.90 4.02 2.08
CA ILE A 18 7.04 4.62 2.81
C ILE A 18 7.71 3.60 3.74
N PRO A 19 6.97 2.80 4.53
CA PRO A 19 7.56 1.79 5.40
C PRO A 19 8.40 0.76 4.66
N PHE A 20 8.04 0.39 3.42
CA PHE A 20 8.80 -0.58 2.63
C PHE A 20 10.22 -0.10 2.31
N PHE A 21 10.44 1.21 2.16
CA PHE A 21 11.78 1.78 1.94
C PHE A 21 12.57 1.92 3.25
N LEU A 22 11.88 1.95 4.38
CA LEU A 22 12.48 2.05 5.72
C LEU A 22 12.76 0.67 6.33
N THR A 23 12.41 -0.43 5.65
CA THR A 23 12.82 -1.80 6.04
C THR A 23 14.33 -1.98 6.12
N LEU A 24 15.11 -1.08 5.50
CA LEU A 24 16.57 -0.96 5.65
C LEU A 24 17.01 -0.59 7.09
N TYR A 25 16.08 -0.10 7.93
CA TYR A 25 16.28 0.26 9.33
C TYR A 25 15.33 -0.57 10.23
N PRO A 26 15.70 -1.82 10.55
CA PRO A 26 14.79 -2.81 11.15
C PRO A 26 14.23 -2.38 12.51
N GLU A 27 15.00 -1.65 13.32
CA GLU A 27 14.57 -1.17 14.65
C GLU A 27 13.46 -0.12 14.59
N ALA A 28 13.44 0.74 13.56
CA ALA A 28 12.37 1.73 13.37
C ALA A 28 11.15 1.15 12.65
N PHE A 29 11.35 0.08 11.87
CA PHE A 29 10.31 -0.53 11.04
C PHE A 29 9.26 -1.32 11.86
N SER A 30 9.68 -1.99 12.95
CA SER A 30 8.89 -3.05 13.58
C SER A 30 7.70 -2.59 14.43
N GLU A 31 7.75 -1.42 15.08
CA GLU A 31 6.70 -1.04 16.04
C GLU A 31 5.60 -0.15 15.46
N TYR A 32 5.94 0.86 14.66
CA TYR A 32 4.98 1.88 14.23
C TYR A 32 4.79 1.95 12.72
N LEU A 33 5.85 1.74 11.95
CA LEU A 33 5.82 1.93 10.51
C LEU A 33 5.02 0.84 9.78
N PHE A 34 5.09 -0.41 10.22
CA PHE A 34 4.23 -1.47 9.69
C PHE A 34 2.74 -1.15 9.88
N LEU A 35 2.34 -0.74 11.09
CA LEU A 35 0.96 -0.38 11.40
C LEU A 35 0.47 0.80 10.54
N ILE A 36 1.31 1.83 10.38
CA ILE A 36 1.01 3.00 9.53
C ILE A 36 0.83 2.57 8.07
N SER A 37 1.65 1.65 7.56
CA SER A 37 1.51 1.10 6.20
C SER A 37 0.13 0.46 6.01
N VAL A 38 -0.22 -0.46 6.91
CA VAL A 38 -1.47 -1.21 6.85
C VAL A 38 -2.68 -0.29 6.95
N ILE A 39 -2.70 0.62 7.92
CA ILE A 39 -3.82 1.57 8.09
C ILE A 39 -3.96 2.47 6.86
N SER A 40 -2.85 3.02 6.35
CA SER A 40 -2.86 3.89 5.17
C SER A 40 -3.35 3.16 3.93
N TYR A 41 -3.01 1.87 3.81
CA TYR A 41 -3.49 1.01 2.72
C TYR A 41 -5.01 0.79 2.78
N PHE A 42 -5.57 0.50 3.96
CA PHE A 42 -7.02 0.38 4.13
C PHE A 42 -7.75 1.70 3.86
N ILE A 43 -7.20 2.82 4.32
CA ILE A 43 -7.74 4.15 4.03
C ILE A 43 -7.74 4.41 2.51
N ALA A 44 -6.66 4.03 1.82
CA ALA A 44 -6.58 4.15 0.37
C ALA A 44 -7.67 3.33 -0.34
N ILE A 45 -7.94 2.10 0.11
CA ILE A 45 -9.05 1.27 -0.42
C ILE A 45 -10.39 1.98 -0.24
N ILE A 46 -10.68 2.47 0.96
CA ILE A 46 -11.94 3.17 1.26
C ILE A 46 -12.12 4.38 0.32
N PHE A 47 -11.08 5.18 0.15
CA PHE A 47 -11.12 6.33 -0.76
C PHE A 47 -11.28 5.92 -2.22
N ALA A 48 -10.65 4.83 -2.67
CA ALA A 48 -10.82 4.32 -4.04
C ALA A 48 -12.26 3.84 -4.30
N LEU A 49 -12.89 3.18 -3.31
CA LEU A 49 -14.26 2.70 -3.42
C LEU A 49 -15.27 3.85 -3.53
N ILE A 50 -15.10 4.89 -2.70
CA ILE A 50 -16.00 6.06 -2.64
C ILE A 50 -15.74 7.05 -3.79
N ALA A 51 -14.59 6.97 -4.46
CA ALA A 51 -14.27 7.83 -5.60
C ALA A 51 -15.27 7.64 -6.75
N GLU A 52 -15.65 8.77 -7.38
CA GLU A 52 -16.40 8.76 -8.63
C GLU A 52 -15.56 8.16 -9.76
N LYS A 53 -16.23 7.57 -10.77
CA LYS A 53 -15.56 7.08 -11.98
C LYS A 53 -14.80 8.25 -12.62
N GLY A 54 -13.50 8.07 -12.82
CA GLY A 54 -12.61 9.08 -13.38
C GLY A 54 -11.17 8.58 -13.39
N VAL A 55 -10.29 9.32 -14.06
CA VAL A 55 -8.88 8.95 -14.26
C VAL A 55 -8.19 8.63 -12.92
N TRP A 56 -8.47 9.41 -11.88
CA TRP A 56 -7.91 9.21 -10.54
C TRP A 56 -8.37 7.93 -9.85
N LYS A 57 -9.61 7.48 -10.08
CA LYS A 57 -10.09 6.20 -9.54
C LYS A 57 -9.39 5.03 -10.22
N VAL A 58 -9.23 5.10 -11.54
CA VAL A 58 -8.50 4.08 -12.31
C VAL A 58 -7.05 4.02 -11.83
N ALA A 59 -6.37 5.16 -11.74
CA ALA A 59 -4.99 5.22 -11.23
C ALA A 59 -4.86 4.65 -9.81
N ALA A 60 -5.77 5.01 -8.90
CA ALA A 60 -5.79 4.50 -7.54
C ALA A 60 -5.98 2.97 -7.48
N ILE A 61 -6.95 2.44 -8.22
CA ILE A 61 -7.21 0.98 -8.26
C ILE A 61 -6.03 0.25 -8.89
N THR A 62 -5.48 0.75 -9.99
CA THR A 62 -4.31 0.15 -10.64
C THR A 62 -3.12 0.11 -9.69
N LEU A 63 -2.84 1.21 -8.97
CA LEU A 63 -1.77 1.25 -7.97
C LEU A 63 -2.02 0.25 -6.82
N LEU A 64 -3.23 0.20 -6.27
CA LEU A 64 -3.60 -0.76 -5.22
C LEU A 64 -3.38 -2.20 -5.69
N VAL A 65 -3.78 -2.54 -6.93
CA VAL A 65 -3.58 -3.87 -7.51
C VAL A 65 -2.10 -4.18 -7.67
N ILE A 66 -1.31 -3.28 -8.27
CA ILE A 66 0.13 -3.47 -8.47
C ILE A 66 0.82 -3.72 -7.12
N ILE A 67 0.49 -2.93 -6.10
CA ILE A 67 1.09 -3.06 -4.77
C ILE A 67 0.65 -4.34 -4.10
N THR A 68 -0.63 -4.73 -4.17
CA THR A 68 -1.10 -6.01 -3.63
C THR A 68 -0.31 -7.17 -4.24
N VAL A 69 -0.16 -7.18 -5.57
CA VAL A 69 0.58 -8.21 -6.28
C VAL A 69 2.06 -8.21 -5.86
N ALA A 70 2.69 -7.04 -5.77
CA ALA A 70 4.06 -6.91 -5.32
C ALA A 70 4.26 -7.42 -3.88
N LEU A 71 3.33 -7.13 -2.97
CA LEU A 71 3.35 -7.63 -1.60
C LEU A 71 3.21 -9.14 -1.54
N ILE A 72 2.26 -9.71 -2.26
CA ILE A 72 2.08 -11.17 -2.35
C ILE A 72 3.36 -11.82 -2.89
N ALA A 73 3.94 -11.26 -3.96
CA ALA A 73 5.18 -11.76 -4.54
C ALA A 73 6.35 -11.67 -3.56
N PHE A 74 6.48 -10.55 -2.84
CA PHE A 74 7.51 -10.36 -1.81
C PHE A 74 7.39 -11.39 -0.70
N TYR A 75 6.21 -11.55 -0.10
CA TYR A 75 6.00 -12.52 0.99
C TYR A 75 6.13 -13.97 0.50
N ALA A 76 5.68 -14.29 -0.71
CA ALA A 76 5.88 -15.61 -1.30
C ALA A 76 7.38 -15.89 -1.52
N PHE A 77 8.13 -14.92 -2.03
CA PHE A 77 9.57 -15.02 -2.19
C PHE A 77 10.27 -15.22 -0.84
N MET A 78 9.94 -14.41 0.17
CA MET A 78 10.46 -14.57 1.52
C MET A 78 10.11 -15.94 2.09
N GLY A 79 8.89 -16.43 1.94
CA GLY A 79 8.49 -17.76 2.41
C GLY A 79 9.27 -18.91 1.76
N ILE A 80 9.58 -18.81 0.46
CA ILE A 80 10.30 -19.84 -0.29
C ILE A 80 11.82 -19.78 -0.05
N PHE A 81 12.40 -18.58 -0.03
CA PHE A 81 13.86 -18.39 0.01
C PHE A 81 14.42 -18.13 1.40
N TRP A 82 13.64 -17.58 2.32
CA TRP A 82 14.10 -17.24 3.68
C TRP A 82 13.95 -18.41 4.66
N ASN A 83 13.02 -19.34 4.38
CA ASN A 83 12.81 -20.53 5.19
C ASN A 83 13.65 -21.73 4.71
N GLN A 84 14.85 -21.45 4.17
CA GLN A 84 15.85 -22.48 3.96
C GLN A 84 16.59 -22.72 5.28
N PRO A 85 16.67 -23.97 5.77
CA PRO A 85 17.43 -24.29 7.00
C PRO A 85 18.92 -23.98 6.86
#